data_AF-A0A0R1WJA3-F1
#
_entry.id   AF-A0A0R1WJA3-F1
#
_cell.length_a   1.000
_cell.length_b   1.000
_cell.length_c   1.000
_cell.angle_alpha   90.00
_cell.angle_beta   90.00
_cell.angle_gamma   90.00
#
_symmetry.space_group_name_H-M   'P 1'
#
loop_
_entity.id
_entity.type
_entity.pdbx_description
1 polymer ?
#
loop_
_entity_poly.entity_id
_entity_poly.type
_entity_poly.pdbx_seq_one_letter_code
_entity_poly.pdbx_strand_id
1 'polypeptide(L)'
;MKRSKAEVRDELLNIDTGFKDENGKKIRVDSFASFLDTEEKFPSNKTIRNHFNVKEYDPDKKKNKTESDNAENQLKSNDIKRELFPSKGNKLKESFSLPNDFFDDKDFNNDYMFVGLNAAFRSGKKNYSNWKNFHDTSLSANTYKLYIQINADKGINPDDRFRGCYITDIIKSVIDSNSGHVMRNLFITGNEDISFFNHPESTPVLDAKRVGKLALFQCQDEKTLVNDMLDRMTDDYKKGKRGYSEKRYQLKEVKKLDDEELKTLSEDNRENLDKSLDIFISECLAIRPKQLVVFGGSASTIIDKMVKSQYLKDKLHNIYRTTNLPTDFDVLDLLSNRKCEVTHYSKRMNFEDWFNTKPQELSDSLKELKEKELSD
;
A
#
# COMPACT_ATOMS: atom_id res chain seq x y z
N MET A 1 10.81 23.58 -13.42
CA MET A 1 9.66 23.90 -14.29
C MET A 1 8.40 23.35 -13.64
N LYS A 2 7.30 24.11 -13.57
CA LYS A 2 6.03 23.60 -13.03
C LYS A 2 5.32 22.79 -14.11
N ARG A 3 4.82 21.62 -13.75
CA ARG A 3 4.16 20.67 -14.66
C ARG A 3 2.68 20.64 -14.35
N SER A 4 1.83 20.43 -15.34
CA SER A 4 0.38 20.30 -15.09
C SER A 4 0.05 18.89 -14.62
N LYS A 5 -1.05 18.73 -13.89
CA LYS A 5 -1.55 17.39 -13.53
C LYS A 5 -1.93 16.55 -14.75
N ALA A 6 -2.46 17.17 -15.80
CA ALA A 6 -2.85 16.50 -17.03
C ALA A 6 -1.63 15.89 -17.74
N GLU A 7 -0.56 16.67 -17.86
CA GLU A 7 0.72 16.21 -18.43
C GLU A 7 1.28 15.01 -17.67
N VAL A 8 1.36 15.10 -16.34
CA VAL A 8 1.86 14.00 -15.49
C VAL A 8 0.96 12.77 -15.60
N ARG A 9 -0.37 12.94 -15.64
CA ARG A 9 -1.32 11.84 -15.85
C ARG A 9 -1.09 11.16 -17.18
N ASP A 10 -0.97 11.91 -18.26
CA ASP A 10 -0.79 11.34 -19.59
C ASP A 10 0.53 10.56 -19.71
N GLU A 11 1.61 11.05 -19.10
CA GLU A 11 2.87 10.31 -18.98
C GLU A 11 2.71 8.99 -18.22
N LEU A 12 2.06 9.02 -17.06
CA LEU A 12 1.80 7.81 -16.28
C LEU A 12 0.97 6.80 -17.07
N LEU A 13 -0.09 7.25 -17.74
CA LEU A 13 -0.97 6.41 -18.53
C LEU A 13 -0.30 5.76 -19.75
N ASN A 14 0.88 6.25 -20.15
CA ASN A 14 1.71 5.68 -21.21
C ASN A 14 2.69 4.60 -20.71
N ILE A 15 2.82 4.40 -19.40
CA ILE A 15 3.66 3.34 -18.83
C ILE A 15 3.07 1.97 -19.21
N ASP A 16 3.81 1.16 -19.97
CA ASP A 16 3.43 -0.24 -20.19
C ASP A 16 3.74 -1.04 -18.92
N THR A 17 2.69 -1.61 -18.32
CA THR A 17 2.83 -2.34 -17.06
C THR A 17 3.32 -3.78 -17.28
N GLY A 18 3.19 -4.32 -18.50
CA GLY A 18 3.45 -5.73 -18.79
C GLY A 18 2.49 -6.72 -18.10
N PHE A 19 1.54 -6.25 -17.30
CA PHE A 19 0.54 -7.08 -16.63
C PHE A 19 -0.70 -7.28 -17.49
N LYS A 20 -1.32 -8.46 -17.34
CA LYS A 20 -2.58 -8.82 -17.99
C LYS A 20 -3.54 -9.40 -16.96
N ASP A 21 -4.83 -9.15 -17.15
CA ASP A 21 -5.87 -9.79 -16.34
C ASP A 21 -6.10 -11.25 -16.76
N GLU A 22 -7.02 -11.92 -16.07
CA GLU A 22 -7.43 -13.32 -16.35
C GLU A 22 -7.96 -13.55 -17.78
N ASN A 23 -8.36 -12.48 -18.48
CA ASN A 23 -8.85 -12.52 -19.86
C ASN A 23 -7.76 -12.09 -20.86
N GLY A 24 -6.52 -11.89 -20.41
CA GLY A 24 -5.40 -11.44 -21.24
C GLY A 24 -5.42 -9.95 -21.59
N LYS A 25 -6.32 -9.16 -20.99
CA LYS A 25 -6.40 -7.70 -21.22
C LYS A 25 -5.28 -7.00 -20.47
N LYS A 26 -4.61 -6.06 -21.13
CA LYS A 26 -3.57 -5.22 -20.50
C LYS A 26 -4.13 -4.49 -19.27
N ILE A 27 -3.41 -4.58 -18.16
CA ILE A 27 -3.65 -3.79 -16.96
C ILE A 27 -2.88 -2.47 -17.10
N ARG A 28 -3.49 -1.34 -16.75
CA ARG A 28 -2.88 -0.01 -16.90
C ARG A 28 -2.37 0.48 -15.55
N VAL A 29 -1.50 1.50 -15.52
CA VAL A 29 -0.91 2.02 -14.27
C VAL A 29 -1.98 2.56 -13.31
N ASP A 30 -3.09 3.04 -13.86
CA ASP A 30 -4.27 3.51 -13.14
C ASP A 30 -4.92 2.42 -12.27
N SER A 31 -4.58 1.15 -12.52
CA SER A 31 -4.99 -0.02 -11.75
C SER A 31 -4.05 -0.31 -10.57
N PHE A 32 -2.99 0.47 -10.39
CA PHE A 32 -2.01 0.34 -9.32
C PHE A 32 -1.77 1.64 -8.53
N ALA A 33 -2.17 2.78 -9.10
CA ALA A 33 -1.89 4.10 -8.56
C ALA A 33 -3.17 4.83 -8.17
N SER A 34 -3.09 5.57 -7.07
CA SER A 34 -4.21 6.41 -6.64
C SER A 34 -4.32 7.67 -7.51
N PHE A 35 -5.46 8.36 -7.45
CA PHE A 35 -5.87 9.59 -8.15
C PHE A 35 -6.02 9.58 -9.69
N LEU A 36 -5.36 8.70 -10.45
CA LEU A 36 -5.49 8.69 -11.93
C LEU A 36 -6.89 8.27 -12.43
N ASP A 37 -7.58 7.45 -11.64
CA ASP A 37 -8.83 6.76 -11.97
C ASP A 37 -9.96 7.01 -10.94
N THR A 38 -9.84 8.06 -10.14
CA THR A 38 -10.94 8.45 -9.24
C THR A 38 -12.10 8.97 -10.08
N GLU A 39 -13.16 8.17 -10.21
CA GLU A 39 -14.38 8.57 -10.90
C GLU A 39 -15.32 9.38 -10.00
N GLU A 40 -15.05 9.43 -8.68
CA GLU A 40 -15.98 9.88 -7.63
C GLU A 40 -15.38 10.84 -6.59
N LYS A 41 -16.23 11.67 -5.97
CA LYS A 41 -15.82 12.65 -4.93
C LYS A 41 -15.55 11.98 -3.59
N PHE A 42 -14.40 12.28 -2.99
CA PHE A 42 -14.14 11.97 -1.57
C PHE A 42 -15.14 12.67 -0.62
N PRO A 43 -15.61 12.00 0.46
CA PRO A 43 -16.38 12.67 1.50
C PRO A 43 -15.54 13.78 2.14
N SER A 44 -16.17 14.81 2.71
CA SER A 44 -15.42 15.89 3.37
C SER A 44 -14.63 15.38 4.58
N ASN A 45 -13.51 16.02 4.90
CA ASN A 45 -12.72 15.69 6.11
C ASN A 45 -13.57 15.81 7.38
N LYS A 46 -14.59 16.68 7.38
CA LYS A 46 -15.60 16.79 8.43
C LYS A 46 -16.43 15.52 8.55
N THR A 47 -16.97 15.04 7.42
CA THR A 47 -17.78 13.82 7.33
C THR A 47 -16.98 12.62 7.84
N ILE A 48 -15.69 12.57 7.50
CA ILE A 48 -14.82 11.46 7.87
C ILE A 48 -14.35 11.56 9.33
N ARG A 49 -14.04 12.76 9.85
CA ARG A 49 -13.74 12.95 11.29
C ARG A 49 -14.94 12.63 12.16
N ASN A 50 -16.14 13.08 11.78
CA ASN A 50 -17.38 12.70 12.47
C ASN A 50 -17.58 11.17 12.46
N HIS A 51 -17.14 10.48 11.41
CA HIS A 51 -17.17 9.02 11.33
C HIS A 51 -16.18 8.33 12.30
N PHE A 52 -15.01 8.92 12.55
CA PHE A 52 -14.01 8.37 13.48
C PHE A 52 -14.24 8.77 14.94
N ASN A 53 -14.77 9.98 15.20
CA ASN A 53 -15.10 10.45 16.54
C ASN A 53 -16.30 9.70 17.17
N VAL A 54 -17.11 8.99 16.39
CA VAL A 54 -18.17 8.10 16.93
C VAL A 54 -17.59 6.82 17.55
N LYS A 55 -16.29 6.57 17.39
CA LYS A 55 -15.55 5.54 18.13
C LYS A 55 -14.33 6.15 18.80
N GLU A 56 -14.55 6.94 19.85
CA GLU A 56 -13.53 7.05 20.90
C GLU A 56 -13.25 5.64 21.44
N TYR A 57 -12.20 5.01 20.93
CA TYR A 57 -11.42 4.09 21.74
C TYR A 57 -10.76 4.96 22.80
N ASP A 58 -11.47 5.15 23.91
CA ASP A 58 -10.95 5.69 25.14
C ASP A 58 -10.18 4.54 25.83
N PRO A 59 -8.83 4.55 25.84
CA PRO A 59 -8.04 3.49 26.46
C PRO A 59 -8.29 3.38 27.98
N ASP A 60 -8.88 4.40 28.61
CA ASP A 60 -9.15 4.45 30.05
C ASP A 60 -10.56 3.98 30.43
N LYS A 61 -11.51 3.87 29.48
CA LYS A 61 -12.87 3.34 29.71
C LYS A 61 -12.98 1.81 29.82
N LYS A 62 -11.93 1.13 30.31
CA LYS A 62 -11.97 -0.31 30.62
C LYS A 62 -12.50 -0.66 32.01
N LYS A 63 -13.05 0.30 32.76
CA LYS A 63 -13.71 0.02 34.04
C LYS A 63 -15.10 0.59 34.05
N ASN A 64 -16.07 -0.30 34.22
CA ASN A 64 -17.50 -0.08 34.47
C ASN A 64 -18.38 0.00 33.20
N LYS A 65 -18.75 -1.18 32.68
CA LYS A 65 -19.93 -1.34 31.83
C LYS A 65 -21.05 -1.95 32.66
N THR A 66 -22.07 -1.16 32.99
CA THR A 66 -23.40 -1.62 33.39
C THR A 66 -24.23 -1.92 32.14
N GLU A 67 -25.12 -2.90 32.24
CA GLU A 67 -25.76 -3.62 31.11
C GLU A 67 -26.88 -2.86 30.36
N SER A 68 -27.17 -1.59 30.67
CA SER A 68 -28.34 -0.90 30.09
C SER A 68 -28.12 -0.20 28.74
N ASP A 69 -26.89 0.04 28.30
CA ASP A 69 -26.64 0.94 27.15
C ASP A 69 -26.54 0.22 25.78
N ASN A 70 -26.90 -1.06 25.73
CA ASN A 70 -26.62 -1.93 24.57
C ASN A 70 -27.68 -1.93 23.46
N ALA A 71 -28.89 -1.40 23.67
CA ALA A 71 -29.95 -1.48 22.64
C ALA A 71 -29.94 -0.26 21.69
N GLU A 72 -29.84 0.97 22.22
CA GLU A 72 -29.96 2.19 21.42
C GLU A 72 -28.70 2.50 20.58
N ASN A 73 -27.52 2.16 21.09
CA ASN A 73 -26.26 2.33 20.38
C ASN A 73 -26.02 1.26 19.29
N GLN A 74 -26.65 0.08 19.41
CA GLN A 74 -26.56 -0.97 18.38
C GLN A 74 -27.46 -0.69 17.18
N LEU A 75 -28.63 -0.08 17.39
CA LEU A 75 -29.55 0.33 16.32
C LEU A 75 -28.94 1.45 15.44
N LYS A 76 -28.43 2.53 16.04
CA LYS A 76 -27.77 3.62 15.29
C LYS A 76 -26.48 3.16 14.58
N SER A 77 -25.72 2.25 15.18
CA SER A 77 -24.51 1.64 14.58
C SER A 77 -24.81 0.82 13.31
N ASN A 78 -25.95 0.14 13.26
CA ASN A 78 -26.31 -0.73 12.14
C ASN A 78 -26.96 0.03 10.98
N ASP A 79 -27.69 1.11 11.27
CA ASP A 79 -28.29 1.97 10.23
C ASP A 79 -27.23 2.85 9.54
N ILE A 80 -26.24 3.37 10.29
CA ILE A 80 -25.14 4.17 9.74
C ILE A 80 -24.13 3.31 8.95
N LYS A 81 -23.94 2.04 9.35
CA LYS A 81 -23.21 1.06 8.52
C LYS A 81 -23.90 0.83 7.18
N ARG A 82 -25.25 0.84 7.14
CA ARG A 82 -26.03 0.65 5.91
C ARG A 82 -26.00 1.86 4.96
N GLU A 83 -25.87 3.08 5.48
CA GLU A 83 -25.82 4.30 4.66
C GLU A 83 -24.47 4.52 3.97
N LEU A 84 -23.34 4.22 4.64
CA LEU A 84 -22.00 4.40 4.05
C LEU A 84 -21.44 3.13 3.39
N PHE A 85 -21.93 1.95 3.77
CA PHE A 85 -21.50 0.66 3.24
C PHE A 85 -22.71 -0.29 3.11
N PRO A 86 -23.55 -0.15 2.06
CA PRO A 86 -24.75 -0.97 1.95
C PRO A 86 -24.39 -2.45 1.96
N SER A 87 -25.02 -3.18 2.87
CA SER A 87 -25.01 -4.64 2.86
C SER A 87 -25.49 -5.17 1.51
N LYS A 88 -24.88 -6.28 1.06
CA LYS A 88 -25.18 -6.99 -0.21
C LYS A 88 -26.66 -6.85 -0.62
N GLY A 89 -26.91 -6.08 -1.68
CA GLY A 89 -28.24 -6.01 -2.31
C GLY A 89 -28.71 -4.60 -2.70
N ASN A 90 -28.26 -3.54 -2.01
CA ASN A 90 -28.66 -2.18 -2.36
C ASN A 90 -27.62 -1.54 -3.31
N LYS A 91 -28.02 -1.39 -4.58
CA LYS A 91 -27.27 -0.62 -5.57
C LYS A 91 -27.25 0.85 -5.13
N LEU A 92 -26.09 1.36 -4.72
CA LEU A 92 -25.83 2.80 -4.67
C LEU A 92 -26.15 3.38 -6.07
N LYS A 93 -27.08 4.34 -6.10
CA LYS A 93 -27.54 5.04 -7.30
C LYS A 93 -27.33 6.55 -7.19
N GLU A 94 -26.41 6.97 -6.32
CA GLU A 94 -25.93 8.36 -6.30
C GLU A 94 -24.52 8.34 -6.84
N SER A 95 -24.42 8.74 -8.10
CA SER A 95 -23.18 8.99 -8.84
C SER A 95 -22.44 10.13 -8.17
N PHE A 96 -21.17 9.91 -7.83
CA PHE A 96 -20.32 10.95 -7.28
C PHE A 96 -19.40 11.50 -8.37
N SER A 97 -19.01 12.77 -8.27
CA SER A 97 -18.15 13.44 -9.24
C SER A 97 -17.05 14.23 -8.53
N LEU A 98 -15.81 14.09 -8.97
CA LEU A 98 -14.73 15.01 -8.56
C LEU A 98 -15.16 16.47 -8.79
N PRO A 99 -14.61 17.44 -8.04
CA PRO A 99 -14.65 18.82 -8.46
C PRO A 99 -14.17 18.92 -9.91
N ASN A 100 -14.84 19.69 -10.75
CA ASN A 100 -14.43 19.90 -12.16
C ASN A 100 -12.98 20.41 -12.27
N ASP A 101 -12.42 20.94 -11.18
CA ASP A 101 -11.09 21.50 -11.04
C ASP A 101 -10.10 20.55 -10.31
N PHE A 102 -10.40 19.25 -10.18
CA PHE A 102 -9.47 18.30 -9.57
C PHE A 102 -8.30 17.99 -10.50
N PHE A 103 -8.60 17.82 -11.79
CA PHE A 103 -7.66 17.65 -12.91
C PHE A 103 -7.57 18.88 -13.81
N ASP A 104 -7.86 20.05 -13.26
CA ASP A 104 -7.58 21.28 -13.98
C ASP A 104 -6.07 21.40 -14.29
N ASP A 105 -5.73 22.29 -15.22
CA ASP A 105 -4.36 22.66 -15.59
C ASP A 105 -3.56 23.31 -14.44
N LYS A 106 -3.99 23.14 -13.18
CA LYS A 106 -3.20 23.53 -12.02
C LYS A 106 -1.92 22.72 -11.95
N ASP A 107 -0.94 23.35 -11.32
CA ASP A 107 0.36 22.76 -10.99
C ASP A 107 0.19 21.40 -10.30
N PHE A 108 0.90 20.40 -10.82
CA PHE A 108 1.11 19.12 -10.16
C PHE A 108 2.04 19.30 -8.97
N ASN A 109 1.70 18.66 -7.84
CA ASN A 109 2.51 18.73 -6.64
C ASN A 109 3.48 17.54 -6.61
N ASN A 110 4.71 17.79 -7.05
CA ASN A 110 5.81 16.82 -6.98
C ASN A 110 6.70 17.02 -5.74
N ASP A 111 6.28 17.78 -4.73
CA ASP A 111 7.09 17.92 -3.51
C ASP A 111 7.23 16.56 -2.80
N TYR A 112 6.19 15.72 -2.85
CA TYR A 112 6.18 14.39 -2.24
C TYR A 112 5.60 13.32 -3.16
N MET A 113 6.14 12.10 -3.06
CA MET A 113 5.53 10.88 -3.57
C MET A 113 5.46 9.85 -2.44
N PHE A 114 4.26 9.34 -2.21
CA PHE A 114 3.99 8.39 -1.14
C PHE A 114 4.08 6.96 -1.66
N VAL A 115 4.79 6.10 -0.94
CA VAL A 115 5.16 4.76 -1.40
C VAL A 115 4.88 3.72 -0.33
N GLY A 116 3.99 2.77 -0.62
CA GLY A 116 3.80 1.54 0.16
C GLY A 116 4.65 0.37 -0.37
N LEU A 117 4.67 -0.75 0.36
CA LEU A 117 5.33 -1.96 -0.16
C LEU A 117 4.50 -2.56 -1.29
N ASN A 118 3.22 -2.81 -1.05
CA ASN A 118 2.33 -3.47 -1.98
C ASN A 118 0.87 -3.14 -1.65
N ALA A 119 0.05 -3.03 -2.69
CA ALA A 119 -1.40 -3.13 -2.58
C ALA A 119 -1.82 -4.53 -3.02
N ALA A 120 -2.70 -5.16 -2.24
CA ALA A 120 -3.24 -6.46 -2.61
C ALA A 120 -4.15 -6.30 -3.84
N PHE A 121 -3.74 -6.77 -5.01
CA PHE A 121 -4.63 -6.90 -6.16
C PHE A 121 -5.53 -8.11 -5.93
N ARG A 122 -6.86 -7.99 -6.10
CA ARG A 122 -7.77 -9.14 -5.99
C ARG A 122 -8.64 -9.20 -7.24
N SER A 123 -8.45 -10.23 -8.08
CA SER A 123 -9.41 -10.56 -9.13
C SER A 123 -10.74 -10.99 -8.48
N GLY A 124 -11.86 -10.60 -9.09
CA GLY A 124 -13.18 -10.80 -8.50
C GLY A 124 -13.67 -9.56 -7.73
N LYS A 125 -14.46 -8.75 -8.44
CA LYS A 125 -15.14 -7.58 -7.90
C LYS A 125 -15.98 -7.95 -6.66
N LYS A 126 -15.65 -7.39 -5.50
CA LYS A 126 -16.72 -6.69 -4.78
C LYS A 126 -16.85 -5.33 -5.44
N ASN A 127 -17.99 -5.10 -6.06
CA ASN A 127 -18.26 -3.90 -6.84
C ASN A 127 -18.40 -2.71 -5.87
N TYR A 128 -17.27 -2.14 -5.44
CA TYR A 128 -17.22 -0.75 -5.00
C TYR A 128 -16.97 0.05 -6.28
N SER A 129 -18.01 0.18 -7.10
CA SER A 129 -18.02 0.86 -8.42
C SER A 129 -17.60 2.34 -8.39
N ASN A 130 -17.07 2.78 -7.27
CA ASN A 130 -17.05 4.13 -6.77
C ASN A 130 -15.65 4.52 -6.24
N TRP A 131 -14.76 3.54 -6.01
CA TRP A 131 -13.44 3.78 -5.39
C TRP A 131 -12.39 2.85 -5.98
N LYS A 132 -11.84 3.20 -7.15
CA LYS A 132 -10.84 2.37 -7.85
C LYS A 132 -9.44 2.41 -7.21
N ASN A 133 -9.19 3.36 -6.31
CA ASN A 133 -7.84 3.71 -5.84
C ASN A 133 -7.33 2.95 -4.60
N PHE A 134 -8.08 1.95 -4.11
CA PHE A 134 -7.70 1.19 -2.91
C PHE A 134 -8.02 -0.30 -3.14
N HIS A 135 -7.00 -1.06 -3.55
CA HIS A 135 -7.19 -2.40 -4.12
C HIS A 135 -7.55 -3.50 -3.10
N ASP A 136 -7.56 -3.21 -1.80
CA ASP A 136 -8.29 -4.04 -0.84
C ASP A 136 -9.78 -3.65 -0.84
N THR A 137 -10.55 -4.30 -1.70
CA THR A 137 -12.01 -4.18 -1.72
C THR A 137 -12.67 -5.05 -0.67
N SER A 138 -11.93 -5.86 0.11
CA SER A 138 -12.54 -6.72 1.11
C SER A 138 -12.77 -6.00 2.44
N LEU A 139 -11.92 -5.02 2.75
CA LEU A 139 -11.94 -4.18 3.94
C LEU A 139 -11.45 -2.77 3.56
N SER A 140 -12.01 -1.72 4.15
CA SER A 140 -11.51 -0.35 3.99
C SER A 140 -10.04 -0.29 4.42
N ALA A 141 -9.11 -0.31 3.45
CA ALA A 141 -7.69 -0.21 3.73
C ALA A 141 -7.41 1.09 4.46
N ASN A 142 -6.57 1.04 5.49
CA ASN A 142 -6.27 2.24 6.25
C ASN A 142 -5.51 3.31 5.42
N THR A 143 -5.01 2.97 4.23
CA THR A 143 -4.52 3.91 3.20
C THR A 143 -5.59 4.92 2.77
N TYR A 144 -6.88 4.57 2.87
CA TYR A 144 -7.99 5.50 2.72
C TYR A 144 -7.93 6.64 3.76
N LYS A 145 -7.65 6.32 5.02
CA LYS A 145 -7.54 7.32 6.11
C LYS A 145 -6.41 8.30 5.81
N LEU A 146 -5.27 7.76 5.42
CA LEU A 146 -4.10 8.55 5.05
C LEU A 146 -4.44 9.52 3.91
N TYR A 147 -5.05 9.06 2.82
CA TYR A 147 -5.40 9.91 1.67
C TYR A 147 -6.30 11.08 2.09
N ILE A 148 -7.30 10.81 2.92
CA ILE A 148 -8.19 11.83 3.48
C ILE A 148 -7.43 12.85 4.32
N GLN A 149 -6.45 12.39 5.09
CA GLN A 149 -5.76 13.22 6.08
C GLN A 149 -4.70 14.11 5.43
N ILE A 150 -4.11 13.68 4.32
CA ILE A 150 -3.16 14.48 3.53
C ILE A 150 -3.87 15.41 2.51
N ASN A 151 -5.11 15.11 2.13
CA ASN A 151 -5.86 15.93 1.18
C ASN A 151 -6.62 17.02 1.95
N ALA A 152 -6.10 18.25 1.94
CA ALA A 152 -6.64 19.36 2.71
C ALA A 152 -8.10 19.72 2.33
N ASP A 153 -8.89 20.04 3.36
CA ASP A 153 -10.20 20.67 3.23
C ASP A 153 -10.09 22.06 3.87
N LYS A 154 -10.38 23.12 3.09
CA LYS A 154 -10.28 24.51 3.52
C LYS A 154 -11.27 24.76 4.67
N GLY A 155 -10.77 24.65 5.90
CA GLY A 155 -11.54 24.85 7.14
C GLY A 155 -11.27 23.83 8.23
N ILE A 156 -10.56 22.72 7.94
CA ILE A 156 -10.34 21.62 8.91
C ILE A 156 -8.87 21.20 9.00
N ASN A 157 -8.14 21.30 7.89
CA ASN A 157 -6.69 21.18 7.87
C ASN A 157 -6.17 22.31 6.95
N PRO A 158 -5.53 23.37 7.49
CA PRO A 158 -4.99 24.44 6.65
C PRO A 158 -3.80 23.97 5.81
N ASP A 159 -3.29 22.77 6.08
CA ASP A 159 -2.08 22.25 5.47
C ASP A 159 -2.35 21.55 4.13
N ASP A 160 -2.29 22.31 3.03
CA ASP A 160 -2.48 21.84 1.66
C ASP A 160 -1.21 21.27 0.99
N ARG A 161 -0.12 21.12 1.76
CA ARG A 161 1.20 20.73 1.25
C ARG A 161 1.24 19.38 0.52
N PHE A 162 0.33 18.47 0.82
CA PHE A 162 0.26 17.15 0.18
C PHE A 162 -0.85 17.05 -0.87
N ARG A 163 -1.62 18.12 -1.06
CA ARG A 163 -2.70 18.14 -2.05
C ARG A 163 -2.10 17.94 -3.44
N GLY A 164 -2.61 16.95 -4.17
CA GLY A 164 -2.17 16.63 -5.53
C GLY A 164 -0.87 15.83 -5.63
N CYS A 165 -0.34 15.31 -4.51
CA CYS A 165 0.82 14.39 -4.52
C CYS A 165 0.45 12.98 -5.04
N TYR A 166 1.46 12.28 -5.55
CA TYR A 166 1.33 10.90 -6.06
C TYR A 166 1.37 9.86 -4.94
N ILE A 167 0.55 8.79 -5.04
CA ILE A 167 0.64 7.63 -4.14
C ILE A 167 0.68 6.35 -4.97
N THR A 168 1.64 5.47 -4.66
CA THR A 168 1.80 4.17 -5.30
C THR A 168 2.41 3.15 -4.34
N ASP A 169 2.65 1.94 -4.84
CA ASP A 169 3.31 0.84 -4.14
C ASP A 169 4.54 0.35 -4.91
N ILE A 170 5.56 -0.16 -4.23
CA ILE A 170 6.75 -0.70 -4.92
C ILE A 170 6.38 -1.94 -5.74
N ILE A 171 5.60 -2.84 -5.15
CA ILE A 171 5.21 -4.12 -5.72
C ILE A 171 3.77 -4.06 -6.22
N LYS A 172 3.60 -4.42 -7.49
CA LYS A 172 2.32 -4.41 -8.19
C LYS A 172 1.70 -5.80 -8.23
N SER A 173 0.40 -5.87 -8.44
CA SER A 173 -0.32 -7.11 -8.81
C SER A 173 -0.08 -8.34 -7.91
N VAL A 174 0.10 -8.15 -6.59
CA VAL A 174 0.24 -9.27 -5.62
C VAL A 174 -1.07 -9.48 -4.89
N ILE A 175 -1.57 -10.72 -4.80
CA ILE A 175 -2.80 -11.06 -4.07
C ILE A 175 -2.50 -11.38 -2.60
N ASP A 176 -1.77 -10.51 -1.91
CA ASP A 176 -1.47 -10.66 -0.48
C ASP A 176 -1.39 -9.30 0.20
N SER A 177 -2.13 -9.12 1.30
CA SER A 177 -2.12 -7.88 2.09
C SER A 177 -1.11 -7.90 3.23
N ASN A 178 -0.48 -9.05 3.50
CA ASN A 178 0.53 -9.18 4.52
C ASN A 178 1.91 -8.88 3.94
N SER A 179 2.45 -7.70 4.28
CA SER A 179 3.79 -7.32 3.84
C SER A 179 4.86 -8.35 4.19
N GLY A 180 4.74 -9.08 5.31
CA GLY A 180 5.67 -10.14 5.68
C GLY A 180 5.68 -11.31 4.69
N HIS A 181 4.53 -11.65 4.11
CA HIS A 181 4.44 -12.69 3.08
C HIS A 181 5.05 -12.20 1.77
N VAL A 182 4.73 -10.97 1.37
CA VAL A 182 5.31 -10.32 0.19
C VAL A 182 6.84 -10.25 0.30
N MET A 183 7.34 -9.86 1.47
CA MET A 183 8.78 -9.87 1.80
C MET A 183 9.42 -11.25 1.57
N ARG A 184 8.79 -12.32 2.06
CA ARG A 184 9.32 -13.68 1.93
C ARG A 184 9.20 -14.24 0.51
N ASN A 185 8.09 -14.01 -0.17
CA ASN A 185 7.80 -14.63 -1.45
C ASN A 185 8.54 -13.95 -2.61
N LEU A 186 8.51 -12.60 -2.64
CA LEU A 186 9.13 -11.83 -3.73
C LEU A 186 10.59 -11.47 -3.49
N PHE A 187 11.03 -11.41 -2.23
CA PHE A 187 12.40 -10.97 -1.93
C PHE A 187 13.23 -12.03 -1.22
N ILE A 188 12.64 -13.22 -0.97
CA ILE A 188 13.30 -14.38 -0.35
C ILE A 188 14.09 -13.94 0.89
N THR A 189 13.44 -13.13 1.73
CA THR A 189 14.12 -12.43 2.82
C THR A 189 14.89 -13.36 3.75
N GLY A 190 16.07 -12.90 4.16
CA GLY A 190 16.98 -13.67 5.02
C GLY A 190 17.88 -14.63 4.26
N ASN A 191 17.91 -14.57 2.92
CA ASN A 191 18.89 -15.28 2.11
C ASN A 191 19.28 -14.45 0.87
N GLU A 192 20.26 -13.57 1.05
CA GLU A 192 20.74 -12.67 -0.01
C GLU A 192 21.33 -13.44 -1.21
N ASP A 193 21.87 -14.64 -0.99
CA ASP A 193 22.53 -15.48 -2.01
C ASP A 193 21.56 -16.08 -3.05
N ILE A 194 20.25 -15.97 -2.82
CA ILE A 194 19.22 -16.47 -3.74
C ILE A 194 18.11 -15.46 -4.02
N SER A 195 18.18 -14.28 -3.39
CA SER A 195 17.24 -13.17 -3.59
C SER A 195 17.26 -12.71 -5.04
N PHE A 196 16.08 -12.42 -5.60
CA PHE A 196 15.95 -11.89 -6.95
C PHE A 196 16.60 -10.51 -7.12
N PHE A 197 16.89 -9.78 -6.04
CA PHE A 197 17.64 -8.50 -6.14
C PHE A 197 19.12 -8.69 -6.43
N ASN A 198 19.75 -9.71 -5.86
CA ASN A 198 21.18 -9.94 -6.03
C ASN A 198 21.45 -10.91 -7.18
N HIS A 199 20.47 -11.78 -7.44
CA HIS A 199 20.52 -12.82 -8.46
C HIS A 199 19.26 -12.79 -9.32
N PRO A 200 19.03 -11.78 -10.17
CA PRO A 200 17.84 -11.74 -11.02
C PRO A 200 17.78 -12.88 -12.06
N GLU A 201 18.91 -13.53 -12.34
CA GLU A 201 19.01 -14.65 -13.25
C GLU A 201 18.23 -15.89 -12.78
N SER A 202 17.76 -16.66 -13.76
CA SER A 202 17.21 -18.00 -13.55
C SER A 202 18.26 -19.01 -13.96
N THR A 203 18.66 -19.84 -13.00
CA THR A 203 19.54 -20.99 -13.21
C THR A 203 18.97 -22.18 -12.46
N PRO A 204 19.15 -23.43 -12.96
CA PRO A 204 18.60 -24.61 -12.29
C PRO A 204 18.97 -24.70 -10.81
N VAL A 205 20.20 -24.30 -10.44
CA VAL A 205 20.69 -24.33 -9.05
C VAL A 205 20.02 -23.27 -8.19
N LEU A 206 19.92 -22.03 -8.67
CA LEU A 206 19.26 -20.96 -7.92
C LEU A 206 17.78 -21.24 -7.77
N ASP A 207 17.12 -21.64 -8.86
CA ASP A 207 15.67 -21.86 -8.86
C ASP A 207 15.28 -23.03 -7.94
N ALA A 208 16.06 -24.12 -7.93
CA ALA A 208 15.87 -25.19 -6.96
C ALA A 208 16.00 -24.70 -5.50
N LYS A 209 16.99 -23.85 -5.20
CA LYS A 209 17.15 -23.26 -3.85
C LYS A 209 15.99 -22.35 -3.47
N ARG A 210 15.47 -21.57 -4.43
CA ARG A 210 14.32 -20.67 -4.24
C ARG A 210 13.06 -21.48 -3.93
N VAL A 211 12.76 -22.49 -4.73
CA VAL A 211 11.64 -23.43 -4.51
C VAL A 211 11.74 -24.06 -3.13
N GLY A 212 12.91 -24.58 -2.76
CA GLY A 212 13.13 -25.13 -1.42
C GLY A 212 12.89 -24.12 -0.30
N LYS A 213 13.24 -22.84 -0.51
CA LYS A 213 13.00 -21.78 0.46
C LYS A 213 11.50 -21.42 0.57
N LEU A 214 10.77 -21.37 -0.55
CA LEU A 214 9.33 -21.16 -0.57
C LEU A 214 8.59 -22.29 0.15
N ALA A 215 8.98 -23.55 -0.07
CA ALA A 215 8.44 -24.70 0.67
C ALA A 215 8.64 -24.56 2.18
N LEU A 216 9.84 -24.13 2.61
CA LEU A 216 10.13 -23.86 4.01
C LEU A 216 9.26 -22.74 4.59
N PHE A 217 9.01 -21.66 3.82
CA PHE A 217 8.13 -20.58 4.26
C PHE A 217 6.68 -21.05 4.43
N GLN A 218 6.16 -21.89 3.54
CA GLN A 218 4.83 -22.50 3.72
C GLN A 218 4.73 -23.30 5.02
N CYS A 219 5.76 -24.10 5.32
CA CYS A 219 5.81 -24.86 6.57
C CYS A 219 5.85 -23.94 7.81
N GLN A 220 6.57 -22.81 7.72
CA GLN A 220 6.64 -21.82 8.81
C GLN A 220 5.32 -21.07 9.01
N ASP A 221 4.60 -20.77 7.93
CA ASP A 221 3.31 -20.09 7.98
C ASP A 221 2.23 -20.99 8.59
N GLU A 222 2.22 -22.26 8.22
CA GLU A 222 1.37 -23.27 8.88
C GLU A 222 1.67 -23.38 10.37
N LYS A 223 2.95 -23.46 10.74
CA LYS A 223 3.37 -23.54 12.14
C LYS A 223 2.94 -22.29 12.93
N THR A 224 3.10 -21.11 12.36
CA THR A 224 2.66 -19.85 12.98
C THR A 224 1.15 -19.82 13.16
N LEU A 225 0.38 -20.23 12.14
CA LEU A 225 -1.08 -20.31 12.20
C LEU A 225 -1.55 -21.25 13.34
N VAL A 226 -0.91 -22.42 13.45
CA VAL A 226 -1.21 -23.40 14.51
C VAL A 226 -0.89 -22.82 15.88
N ASN A 227 0.29 -22.22 16.06
CA ASN A 227 0.68 -21.62 17.33
C ASN A 227 -0.25 -20.48 17.75
N ASP A 228 -0.55 -19.55 16.85
CA ASP A 228 -1.50 -18.46 17.09
C ASP A 228 -2.90 -18.99 17.47
N MET A 229 -3.32 -20.11 16.86
CA MET A 229 -4.58 -20.76 17.19
C MET A 229 -4.55 -21.36 18.61
N LEU A 230 -3.47 -22.06 18.97
CA LEU A 230 -3.28 -22.65 20.30
C LEU A 230 -3.21 -21.58 21.40
N ASP A 231 -2.55 -20.45 21.13
CA ASP A 231 -2.47 -19.33 22.06
C ASP A 231 -3.85 -18.71 22.31
N ARG A 232 -4.60 -18.44 21.23
CA ARG A 232 -5.98 -17.93 21.34
C ARG A 232 -6.92 -18.91 22.04
N MET A 233 -6.77 -20.21 21.78
CA MET A 233 -7.54 -21.26 22.46
C MET A 233 -7.21 -21.29 23.96
N THR A 234 -5.94 -21.22 24.32
CA THR A 234 -5.47 -21.17 25.71
C THR A 234 -6.01 -19.93 26.43
N ASP A 235 -6.00 -18.78 25.78
CA ASP A 235 -6.55 -17.53 26.32
C ASP A 235 -8.06 -17.58 26.54
N ASP A 236 -8.80 -18.15 25.60
CA ASP A 236 -10.25 -18.34 25.73
C ASP A 236 -10.59 -19.36 26.84
N TYR A 237 -9.77 -20.42 26.98
CA TYR A 237 -9.90 -21.40 28.07
C TYR A 237 -9.68 -20.76 29.44
N LYS A 238 -8.62 -19.95 29.60
CA LYS A 238 -8.34 -19.19 30.82
C LYS A 238 -9.47 -18.21 31.18
N LYS A 239 -10.22 -17.71 30.19
CA LYS A 239 -11.39 -16.83 30.38
C LYS A 239 -12.70 -17.58 30.63
N GLY A 240 -12.67 -18.90 30.83
CA GLY A 240 -13.86 -19.71 31.14
C GLY A 240 -14.75 -20.06 29.94
N LYS A 241 -14.31 -19.80 28.69
CA LYS A 241 -15.11 -20.03 27.46
C LYS A 241 -14.97 -21.46 26.91
N ARG A 242 -15.04 -22.49 27.77
CA ARG A 242 -14.70 -23.88 27.41
C ARG A 242 -15.50 -24.44 26.22
N GLY A 243 -16.84 -24.38 26.26
CA GLY A 243 -17.70 -24.93 25.20
C GLY A 243 -17.70 -24.17 23.86
N TYR A 244 -17.13 -22.95 23.82
CA TYR A 244 -17.05 -22.12 22.61
C TYR A 244 -15.75 -22.36 21.81
N SER A 245 -14.73 -22.95 22.43
CA SER A 245 -13.38 -23.07 21.88
C SER A 245 -13.24 -24.19 20.83
N GLU A 246 -13.83 -25.36 21.07
CA GLU A 246 -13.65 -26.55 20.22
C GLU A 246 -14.28 -26.42 18.82
N LYS A 247 -15.40 -25.70 18.69
CA LYS A 247 -16.04 -25.44 17.38
C LYS A 247 -15.38 -24.28 16.61
N ARG A 248 -14.67 -23.38 17.31
CA ARG A 248 -14.13 -22.15 16.73
C ARG A 248 -12.72 -22.32 16.18
N TYR A 249 -11.92 -23.18 16.80
CA TYR A 249 -10.51 -23.38 16.48
C TYR A 249 -10.28 -24.70 15.72
N GLN A 250 -11.02 -24.88 14.62
CA GLN A 250 -10.77 -25.97 13.68
C GLN A 250 -9.70 -25.52 12.68
N LEU A 251 -8.60 -26.27 12.60
CA LEU A 251 -7.62 -26.11 11.54
C LEU A 251 -8.28 -26.42 10.21
N LYS A 252 -8.43 -25.39 9.38
CA LYS A 252 -8.68 -25.62 7.96
C LYS A 252 -7.38 -26.14 7.36
N GLU A 253 -7.46 -27.20 6.57
CA GLU A 253 -6.31 -27.64 5.78
C GLU A 253 -5.85 -26.46 4.93
N VAL A 254 -4.57 -26.10 5.12
CA VAL A 254 -3.90 -25.15 4.24
C VAL A 254 -3.50 -25.96 3.02
N LYS A 255 -3.94 -25.53 1.83
CA LYS A 255 -3.48 -26.15 0.59
C LYS A 255 -1.97 -25.93 0.50
N LYS A 256 -1.19 -27.01 0.64
CA LYS A 256 0.23 -27.02 0.31
C LYS A 256 0.38 -26.97 -1.20
N LEU A 257 1.30 -26.13 -1.66
CA LEU A 257 1.67 -26.17 -3.07
C LEU A 257 2.63 -27.33 -3.27
N ASP A 258 2.47 -28.06 -4.36
CA ASP A 258 3.47 -29.05 -4.78
C ASP A 258 4.71 -28.38 -5.40
N ASP A 259 5.73 -29.17 -5.74
CA ASP A 259 7.00 -28.64 -6.26
C ASP A 259 6.83 -27.90 -7.60
N GLU A 260 5.91 -28.33 -8.46
CA GLU A 260 5.66 -27.66 -9.75
C GLU A 260 4.87 -26.36 -9.56
N GLU A 261 3.90 -26.36 -8.63
CA GLU A 261 3.19 -25.14 -8.21
C GLU A 261 4.15 -24.13 -7.55
N LEU A 262 5.10 -24.59 -6.74
CA LEU A 262 6.13 -23.74 -6.12
C LEU A 262 7.13 -23.20 -7.13
N LYS A 263 7.50 -24.00 -8.14
CA LYS A 263 8.34 -23.55 -9.25
C LYS A 263 7.64 -22.45 -10.05
N THR A 264 6.38 -22.68 -10.41
CA THR A 264 5.54 -21.69 -11.08
C THR A 264 5.45 -20.41 -10.25
N LEU A 265 5.18 -20.52 -8.94
CA LEU A 265 5.15 -19.37 -8.03
C LEU A 265 6.49 -18.62 -7.97
N SER A 266 7.62 -19.33 -7.98
CA SER A 266 8.95 -18.72 -8.00
C SER A 266 9.20 -17.93 -9.28
N GLU A 267 8.81 -18.48 -10.43
CA GLU A 267 8.90 -17.82 -11.74
C GLU A 267 7.99 -16.57 -11.80
N ASP A 268 6.74 -16.72 -11.37
CA ASP A 268 5.75 -15.63 -11.30
C ASP A 268 6.24 -14.50 -10.39
N ASN A 269 6.81 -14.83 -9.22
CA ASN A 269 7.35 -13.85 -8.29
C ASN A 269 8.51 -13.06 -8.92
N ARG A 270 9.41 -13.73 -9.64
CA ARG A 270 10.51 -13.05 -10.32
C ARG A 270 10.01 -12.10 -11.40
N GLU A 271 9.10 -12.57 -12.26
CA GLU A 271 8.52 -11.76 -13.33
C GLU A 271 7.72 -10.58 -12.78
N ASN A 272 6.97 -10.81 -11.71
CA ASN A 272 6.21 -9.76 -11.04
C ASN A 272 7.14 -8.70 -10.43
N LEU A 273 8.21 -9.11 -9.76
CA LEU A 273 9.21 -8.19 -9.22
C LEU A 273 9.83 -7.35 -10.34
N ASP A 274 10.25 -7.99 -11.44
CA ASP A 274 10.84 -7.34 -12.61
C ASP A 274 9.95 -6.23 -13.16
N LYS A 275 8.69 -6.56 -13.48
CA LYS A 275 7.69 -5.59 -13.96
C LYS A 275 7.37 -4.51 -12.95
N SER A 276 7.26 -4.88 -11.68
CA SER A 276 6.96 -3.94 -10.60
C SER A 276 8.04 -2.87 -10.47
N LEU A 277 9.31 -3.26 -10.57
CA LEU A 277 10.44 -2.33 -10.54
C LEU A 277 10.45 -1.42 -11.76
N ASP A 278 10.19 -1.94 -12.96
CA ASP A 278 10.12 -1.11 -14.18
C ASP A 278 9.02 -0.05 -14.09
N ILE A 279 7.84 -0.44 -13.59
CA ILE A 279 6.75 0.51 -13.35
C ILE A 279 7.15 1.53 -12.29
N PHE A 280 7.68 1.09 -11.15
CA PHE A 280 8.02 2.00 -10.06
C PHE A 280 9.10 3.02 -10.45
N ILE A 281 10.13 2.60 -11.19
CA ILE A 281 11.14 3.51 -11.75
C ILE A 281 10.48 4.49 -12.73
N SER A 282 9.63 3.99 -13.63
CA SER A 282 8.93 4.83 -14.60
C SER A 282 8.00 5.86 -13.93
N GLU A 283 7.32 5.46 -12.85
CA GLU A 283 6.54 6.38 -12.01
C GLU A 283 7.44 7.43 -11.38
N CYS A 284 8.59 7.06 -10.79
CA CYS A 284 9.53 8.05 -10.24
C CYS A 284 9.99 9.06 -11.30
N LEU A 285 10.27 8.61 -12.52
CA LEU A 285 10.72 9.46 -13.64
C LEU A 285 9.60 10.38 -14.18
N ALA A 286 8.36 9.88 -14.20
CA ALA A 286 7.17 10.65 -14.59
C ALA A 286 6.77 11.67 -13.51
N ILE A 287 6.87 11.31 -12.23
CA ILE A 287 6.48 12.20 -11.12
C ILE A 287 7.58 13.22 -10.79
N ARG A 288 8.85 12.79 -10.86
CA ARG A 288 10.03 13.53 -10.39
C ARG A 288 9.83 14.10 -8.98
N PRO A 289 9.52 13.26 -7.97
CA PRO A 289 9.22 13.76 -6.66
C PRO A 289 10.47 14.28 -5.97
N LYS A 290 10.36 15.39 -5.25
CA LYS A 290 11.48 15.91 -4.45
C LYS A 290 11.79 15.01 -3.27
N GLN A 291 10.77 14.43 -2.63
CA GLN A 291 10.96 13.48 -1.55
C GLN A 291 10.03 12.26 -1.67
N LEU A 292 10.53 11.10 -1.23
CA LEU A 292 9.71 9.92 -1.00
C LEU A 292 9.25 9.85 0.46
N VAL A 293 7.96 9.59 0.65
CA VAL A 293 7.40 9.25 1.96
C VAL A 293 7.07 7.77 1.95
N VAL A 294 7.84 6.98 2.69
CA VAL A 294 7.83 5.52 2.60
C VAL A 294 7.06 4.92 3.78
N PHE A 295 6.00 4.16 3.49
CA PHE A 295 5.13 3.62 4.52
C PHE A 295 5.60 2.27 5.06
N GLY A 296 6.12 2.32 6.29
CA GLY A 296 6.50 1.19 7.10
C GLY A 296 7.90 0.63 6.80
N GLY A 297 8.50 0.03 7.83
CA GLY A 297 9.86 -0.49 7.76
C GLY A 297 10.09 -1.55 6.68
N SER A 298 9.06 -2.30 6.27
CA SER A 298 9.19 -3.26 5.17
C SER A 298 9.47 -2.55 3.84
N ALA A 299 8.70 -1.52 3.49
CA ALA A 299 8.92 -0.76 2.26
C ALA A 299 10.28 -0.03 2.30
N SER A 300 10.61 0.57 3.46
CA SER A 300 11.91 1.24 3.67
C SER A 300 13.09 0.29 3.48
N THR A 301 13.01 -0.91 4.08
CA THR A 301 14.04 -1.97 3.94
C THR A 301 14.20 -2.41 2.49
N ILE A 302 13.10 -2.53 1.74
CA ILE A 302 13.18 -2.92 0.32
C ILE A 302 13.86 -1.84 -0.50
N ILE A 303 13.53 -0.56 -0.30
CA ILE A 303 14.21 0.54 -0.98
C ILE A 303 15.72 0.51 -0.67
N ASP A 304 16.11 0.28 0.59
CA ASP A 304 17.53 0.18 0.96
C ASP A 304 18.25 -0.97 0.24
N LYS A 305 17.57 -2.10 0.05
CA LYS A 305 18.10 -3.22 -0.73
C LYS A 305 18.19 -2.91 -2.21
N MET A 306 17.16 -2.28 -2.77
CA MET A 306 17.11 -1.86 -4.18
C MET A 306 18.30 -0.97 -4.51
N VAL A 307 18.54 0.08 -3.71
CA VAL A 307 19.66 1.02 -3.87
C VAL A 307 21.02 0.31 -3.90
N LYS A 308 21.19 -0.72 -3.07
CA LYS A 308 22.45 -1.49 -2.99
C LYS A 308 22.59 -2.51 -4.11
N SER A 309 21.49 -2.99 -4.68
CA SER A 309 21.48 -4.04 -5.69
C SER A 309 22.08 -3.57 -7.02
N GLN A 310 22.88 -4.44 -7.65
CA GLN A 310 23.32 -4.20 -9.02
C GLN A 310 22.14 -4.23 -10.00
N TYR A 311 21.12 -5.05 -9.69
CA TYR A 311 19.93 -5.19 -10.52
C TYR A 311 19.18 -3.87 -10.74
N LEU A 312 18.96 -3.07 -9.69
CA LEU A 312 18.36 -1.74 -9.85
C LEU A 312 19.25 -0.82 -10.72
N LYS A 313 20.57 -0.82 -10.46
CA LYS A 313 21.51 0.04 -11.18
C LYS A 313 21.53 -0.28 -12.66
N ASP A 314 21.51 -1.57 -13.02
CA ASP A 314 21.46 -2.02 -14.41
C ASP A 314 20.14 -1.62 -15.08
N LYS A 315 19.00 -1.75 -14.37
CA LYS A 315 17.70 -1.29 -14.86
C LYS A 315 17.69 0.22 -15.11
N LEU A 316 18.15 1.02 -14.16
CA LEU A 316 18.25 2.48 -14.30
C LEU A 316 19.15 2.85 -15.48
N HIS A 317 20.32 2.24 -15.59
CA HIS A 317 21.23 2.48 -16.72
C HIS A 317 20.58 2.17 -18.07
N ASN A 318 19.87 1.05 -18.18
CA ASN A 318 19.15 0.67 -19.40
C ASN A 318 18.02 1.65 -19.74
N ILE A 319 17.27 2.10 -18.75
CA ILE A 319 16.20 3.10 -18.93
C ILE A 319 16.79 4.44 -19.36
N TYR A 320 17.82 4.95 -18.68
CA TYR A 320 18.48 6.21 -19.04
C TYR A 320 19.14 6.16 -20.43
N ARG A 321 19.63 5.00 -20.88
CA ARG A 321 20.18 4.83 -22.23
C ARG A 321 19.10 4.82 -23.31
N THR A 322 17.90 4.31 -23.01
CA THR A 322 16.83 4.11 -24.00
C THR A 322 15.84 5.27 -24.04
N THR A 323 15.84 6.13 -23.02
CA THR A 323 14.93 7.26 -22.90
C THR A 323 15.71 8.58 -23.01
N ASN A 324 15.17 9.56 -23.76
CA ASN A 324 15.72 10.92 -23.79
C ASN A 324 15.25 11.71 -22.56
N LEU A 325 15.38 11.11 -21.37
CA LEU A 325 14.94 11.76 -20.14
C LEU A 325 15.92 12.86 -19.73
N PRO A 326 15.41 13.97 -19.17
CA PRO A 326 16.25 15.02 -18.62
C PRO A 326 17.21 14.48 -17.56
N THR A 327 18.46 14.95 -17.59
CA THR A 327 19.53 14.56 -16.65
C THR A 327 19.38 15.22 -15.27
N ASP A 328 18.32 16.00 -15.03
CA ASP A 328 18.11 16.81 -13.82
C ASP A 328 17.47 16.01 -12.67
N PHE A 329 17.15 14.74 -12.88
CA PHE A 329 16.51 13.90 -11.88
C PHE A 329 17.13 12.50 -11.85
N ASP A 330 17.64 12.11 -10.69
CA ASP A 330 18.21 10.79 -10.46
C ASP A 330 17.35 9.99 -9.47
N VAL A 331 16.77 8.90 -9.95
CA VAL A 331 16.00 7.95 -9.13
C VAL A 331 16.87 7.33 -8.04
N LEU A 332 18.15 7.06 -8.30
CA LEU A 332 19.03 6.45 -7.30
C LEU A 332 19.30 7.41 -6.14
N ASP A 333 19.55 8.69 -6.43
CA ASP A 333 19.66 9.74 -5.41
C ASP A 333 18.36 9.87 -4.60
N LEU A 334 17.20 9.93 -5.29
CA LEU A 334 15.89 9.99 -4.65
C LEU A 334 15.71 8.85 -3.63
N LEU A 335 15.99 7.61 -4.04
CA LEU A 335 15.81 6.42 -3.21
C LEU A 335 16.83 6.35 -2.06
N SER A 336 18.04 6.86 -2.26
CA SER A 336 19.14 6.78 -1.29
C SER A 336 19.09 7.89 -0.25
N ASN A 337 18.85 9.13 -0.71
CA ASN A 337 19.14 10.34 0.05
C ASN A 337 17.89 11.18 0.32
N ARG A 338 16.81 11.00 -0.46
CA ARG A 338 15.62 11.85 -0.39
C ARG A 338 14.36 11.07 -0.03
N LYS A 339 14.48 10.17 0.95
CA LYS A 339 13.36 9.42 1.52
C LYS A 339 13.18 9.65 3.01
N CYS A 340 11.94 9.62 3.46
CA CYS A 340 11.57 9.62 4.88
C CYS A 340 10.68 8.41 5.15
N GLU A 341 11.07 7.57 6.12
CA GLU A 341 10.22 6.48 6.58
C GLU A 341 9.14 7.00 7.53
N VAL A 342 7.91 6.60 7.25
CA VAL A 342 6.77 6.76 8.12
C VAL A 342 6.36 5.40 8.67
N THR A 343 6.56 5.18 9.97
CA THR A 343 6.09 3.97 10.63
C THR A 343 4.56 3.90 10.54
N HIS A 344 4.08 2.87 9.85
CA HIS A 344 2.67 2.63 9.61
C HIS A 344 1.87 2.56 10.93
N TYR A 345 0.72 3.24 10.99
CA TYR A 345 -0.18 3.36 12.15
C TYR A 345 -0.84 2.03 12.61
N SER A 346 -0.40 0.88 12.08
CA SER A 346 -0.91 -0.44 12.48
C SER A 346 -0.32 -0.91 13.80
N LYS A 347 0.82 -0.34 14.23
CA LYS A 347 1.50 -0.71 15.48
C LYS A 347 1.66 0.52 16.37
N ARG A 348 0.71 0.73 17.27
CA ARG A 348 0.85 1.49 18.53
C ARG A 348 1.07 3.01 18.48
N MET A 349 1.36 3.66 17.36
CA MET A 349 1.32 5.14 17.31
C MET A 349 -0.13 5.63 17.28
N ASN A 350 -0.47 6.55 18.18
CA ASN A 350 -1.70 7.31 18.04
C ASN A 350 -1.57 8.12 16.75
N PHE A 351 -2.55 7.98 15.86
CA PHE A 351 -2.60 8.65 14.57
C PHE A 351 -2.38 10.18 14.70
N GLU A 352 -2.86 10.74 15.81
CA GLU A 352 -2.69 12.14 16.20
C GLU A 352 -1.22 12.55 16.37
N ASP A 353 -0.38 11.70 16.95
CA ASP A 353 1.04 11.99 17.17
C ASP A 353 1.78 12.12 15.84
N TRP A 354 1.51 11.20 14.90
CA TRP A 354 2.08 11.27 13.56
C TRP A 354 1.66 12.56 12.85
N PHE A 355 0.35 12.87 12.87
CA PHE A 355 -0.20 14.03 12.20
C PHE A 355 0.33 15.36 12.74
N ASN A 356 0.57 15.44 14.04
CA ASN A 356 1.05 16.67 14.67
C ASN A 356 2.57 16.90 14.49
N THR A 357 3.34 15.85 14.18
CA THR A 357 4.82 15.93 14.17
C THR A 357 5.43 15.70 12.79
N LYS A 358 5.00 14.67 12.08
CA LYS A 358 5.64 14.21 10.83
C LYS A 358 5.43 15.12 9.63
N PRO A 359 4.26 15.75 9.41
CA PRO A 359 4.11 16.74 8.35
C PRO A 359 5.10 17.89 8.46
N GLN A 360 5.38 18.36 9.68
CA GLN A 360 6.33 19.44 9.92
C GLN A 360 7.77 19.00 9.62
N GLU A 361 8.19 17.84 10.15
CA GLU A 361 9.50 17.24 9.84
C GLU A 361 9.72 17.07 8.32
N LEU A 362 8.70 16.61 7.59
CA LEU A 362 8.75 16.45 6.12
C LEU A 362 8.91 17.79 5.40
N SER A 363 8.31 18.86 5.90
CA SER A 363 8.45 20.19 5.28
C SER A 363 9.77 20.84 5.60
N ASP A 364 10.31 20.65 6.80
CA ASP A 364 11.61 21.19 7.16
C ASP A 364 12.72 20.47 6.37
N SER A 365 12.64 19.15 6.24
CA SER A 365 13.54 18.38 5.37
C SER A 365 13.47 18.84 3.90
N LEU A 366 12.28 19.17 3.38
CA LEU A 366 12.13 19.68 2.03
C LEU A 366 12.73 21.08 1.85
N LYS A 367 12.64 21.95 2.87
CA LYS A 367 13.29 23.27 2.85
C LYS A 367 14.81 23.14 2.82
N GLU A 368 15.37 22.28 3.67
CA GLU A 368 16.81 22.02 3.70
C GLU A 368 17.34 21.52 2.34
N LEU A 369 16.57 20.68 1.64
CA LEU A 369 16.92 20.24 0.28
C LEU A 369 16.92 21.42 -0.71
N LYS A 370 15.86 22.25 -0.69
CA LYS A 370 15.75 23.43 -1.57
C LYS A 370 16.88 24.43 -1.32
N GLU A 371 17.32 24.58 -0.07
CA GLU A 371 18.44 25.44 0.30
C GLU A 371 19.78 24.91 -0.22
N LYS A 372 20.02 23.59 -0.14
CA LYS A 372 21.21 22.95 -0.73
C LYS A 372 21.27 23.10 -2.24
N GLU A 373 20.14 22.88 -2.93
CA GLU A 373 20.03 23.03 -4.39
C GLU A 373 20.28 24.48 -4.87
N LEU A 374 20.13 25.48 -4.00
CA LEU A 374 20.40 26.89 -4.31
C LEU A 374 21.84 27.33 -3.98
N SER A 375 22.58 26.54 -3.21
CA SER A 375 23.97 26.81 -2.83
C SER A 375 25.02 26.16 -3.72
N ASP A 376 24.61 25.14 -4.49
CA ASP A 376 25.40 24.46 -5.53
C ASP A 376 25.15 25.10 -6.90
#